data_AF-A0A329WH89-F1
#
_entry.id   AF-A0A329WH89-F1
#
_cell.length_a   1.000
_cell.length_b   1.000
_cell.length_c   1.000
_cell.angle_alpha   90.00
_cell.angle_beta   90.00
_cell.angle_gamma   90.00
#
_symmetry.space_group_name_H-M   'P 1'
#
loop_
_entity.id
_entity.type
_entity.pdbx_description
1 polymer ?
#
loop_
_entity_poly.entity_id
_entity_poly.type
_entity_poly.pdbx_seq_one_letter_code
_entity_poly.pdbx_strand_id
1 'polypeptide(L)'
;MSKMIGCFGCGRMLHESAQSCPHCGAMIRAYSSGSQSRIVAALLAFFLGSFGAHKFYLGKIGMGILYLLFCWTFIPALISFIEFIIYLCTSDEDFAKKYG
;
A
#
# COMPACT_ATOMS: atom_id res chain seq x y z
N MET A 1 17.21 -8.44 8.54
CA MET A 1 16.85 -8.46 9.97
C MET A 1 15.65 -9.37 10.12
N SER A 2 15.80 -10.54 10.74
CA SER A 2 14.71 -11.52 10.88
C SER A 2 13.80 -11.09 12.03
N LYS A 3 12.67 -10.45 11.70
CA LYS A 3 11.69 -10.04 12.70
C LYS A 3 10.94 -11.27 13.19
N MET A 4 11.10 -11.57 14.48
CA MET A 4 10.40 -12.66 15.14
C MET A 4 9.20 -12.12 15.91
N ILE A 5 8.07 -12.82 15.83
CA ILE A 5 6.83 -12.52 16.55
C ILE A 5 6.43 -13.74 17.39
N GLY A 6 5.81 -13.51 18.55
CA GLY A 6 5.32 -14.58 19.42
C GLY A 6 3.94 -15.08 19.00
N CYS A 7 3.72 -16.39 19.02
CA CYS A 7 2.39 -16.97 18.83
C CYS A 7 1.54 -16.79 20.10
N PHE A 8 0.42 -16.05 20.05
CA PHE A 8 -0.47 -15.85 21.21
C PHE A 8 -1.17 -17.15 21.70
N GLY A 9 -1.24 -18.18 20.87
CA GLY A 9 -1.83 -19.47 21.25
C GLY A 9 -0.85 -20.40 21.98
N CYS A 10 0.42 -20.44 21.57
CA CYS A 10 1.38 -21.43 22.08
C CYS A 10 2.73 -20.86 22.56
N GLY A 11 2.91 -19.54 22.56
CA GLY A 11 4.04 -18.85 23.21
C GLY A 11 5.42 -18.98 22.54
N ARG A 12 5.52 -19.73 21.44
CA ARG A 12 6.78 -19.89 20.69
C ARG A 12 7.06 -18.68 19.79
N MET A 13 8.34 -18.39 19.58
CA MET A 13 8.80 -17.42 18.61
C MET A 13 8.69 -18.00 17.20
N LEU A 14 8.11 -17.23 16.30
CA LEU A 14 7.90 -17.57 14.90
C LEU A 14 8.42 -16.46 14.02
N HIS A 15 8.78 -16.84 12.81
CA HIS A 15 9.18 -15.87 11.80
C HIS A 15 7.96 -15.04 11.38
N GLU A 16 8.12 -13.72 11.20
CA GLU A 16 7.01 -12.82 10.83
C GLU A 16 6.29 -13.25 9.54
N SER A 17 6.95 -13.99 8.65
CA SER A 17 6.35 -14.52 7.42
C SER A 17 5.51 -15.79 7.60
N ALA A 18 5.41 -16.36 8.81
CA ALA A 18 4.64 -17.56 9.05
C ALA A 18 3.14 -17.24 9.05
N GLN A 19 2.39 -17.78 8.09
CA GLN A 19 0.93 -17.57 7.99
C GLN A 19 0.14 -18.34 9.07
N SER A 20 0.69 -19.46 9.56
CA SER A 20 0.10 -20.26 10.63
C SER A 20 1.19 -20.82 11.55
N CYS A 21 0.88 -20.96 12.85
CA CYS A 21 1.77 -21.64 13.80
C CYS A 21 1.73 -23.15 13.52
N PRO A 22 2.82 -23.83 13.07
CA PRO A 22 2.79 -25.27 12.76
C PRO A 22 2.58 -26.15 14.01
N HIS A 23 2.71 -25.58 15.21
CA HIS A 23 2.57 -26.31 16.47
C HIS A 23 1.18 -26.21 17.12
N CYS A 24 0.44 -25.12 16.92
CA CYS A 24 -0.90 -24.95 17.50
C CYS A 24 -1.98 -24.58 16.48
N GLY A 25 -1.65 -24.44 15.20
CA GLY A 25 -2.61 -24.13 14.13
C GLY A 25 -3.19 -22.71 14.18
N ALA A 26 -2.80 -21.89 15.16
CA ALA A 26 -3.26 -20.51 15.24
C ALA A 26 -2.84 -19.75 13.98
N MET A 27 -3.81 -19.14 13.30
CA MET A 27 -3.56 -18.21 12.19
C MET A 27 -2.84 -16.99 12.75
N ILE A 28 -1.60 -16.81 12.33
CA ILE A 28 -0.84 -15.63 12.72
C ILE A 28 -1.26 -14.57 11.73
N ARG A 29 -1.91 -13.52 12.22
CA ARG A 29 -2.17 -12.36 11.38
C ARG A 29 -0.81 -11.73 11.14
N ALA A 30 -0.18 -12.10 10.03
CA ALA A 30 0.89 -11.31 9.46
C ALA A 30 0.38 -9.88 9.47
N TYR A 31 1.14 -8.99 10.10
CA TYR A 31 0.86 -7.57 10.09
C TYR A 31 0.88 -7.15 8.62
N SER A 32 -0.28 -7.22 7.96
CA SER A 32 -0.49 -6.65 6.64
C SER A 32 -0.29 -5.16 6.86
N SER A 33 0.88 -4.70 6.44
CA SER A 33 1.37 -3.35 6.60
C SER A 33 0.47 -2.41 5.81
N GLY A 34 -0.65 -2.02 6.43
CA GLY A 34 -1.61 -1.10 5.85
C GLY A 34 -2.40 -1.74 4.72
N SER A 35 -3.66 -2.05 4.98
CA SER A 35 -4.67 -2.21 3.94
C SER A 35 -4.86 -0.87 3.22
N GLN A 36 -3.89 -0.50 2.38
CA GLN A 36 -3.95 0.67 1.53
C GLN A 36 -5.11 0.45 0.59
N SER A 37 -6.21 1.14 0.87
CA SER A 37 -7.45 0.89 0.16
C SER A 37 -7.31 1.45 -1.24
N ARG A 38 -7.45 0.59 -2.25
CA ARG A 38 -7.49 0.95 -3.68
C ARG A 38 -8.34 2.20 -3.94
N ILE A 39 -9.55 2.21 -3.38
CA ILE A 39 -10.50 3.33 -3.49
C ILE A 39 -9.94 4.62 -2.91
N VAL A 40 -9.22 4.55 -1.79
CA VAL A 40 -8.58 5.73 -1.19
C VAL A 40 -7.46 6.23 -2.10
N ALA A 41 -6.62 5.35 -2.64
CA ALA A 41 -5.60 5.74 -3.62
C ALA A 41 -6.19 6.38 -4.89
N ALA A 42 -7.30 5.85 -5.40
CA ALA A 42 -8.01 6.41 -6.55
C ALA A 42 -8.62 7.79 -6.23
N LEU A 43 -9.31 7.93 -5.09
CA LEU A 43 -9.87 9.21 -4.65
C LEU A 43 -8.79 10.28 -4.45
N LEU A 44 -7.65 9.92 -3.85
CA LEU A 44 -6.51 10.82 -3.72
C LEU A 44 -5.91 11.19 -5.08
N ALA A 45 -5.85 10.26 -6.03
CA ALA A 45 -5.36 10.55 -7.39
C ALA A 45 -6.30 11.50 -8.14
N PHE A 46 -7.61 11.43 -7.91
CA PHE A 46 -8.57 12.34 -8.54
C PHE A 46 -8.60 13.73 -7.89
N PHE A 47 -8.70 13.81 -6.55
CA PHE A 47 -8.82 15.08 -5.83
C PHE A 47 -7.49 15.80 -5.62
N LEU A 48 -6.41 15.07 -5.34
CA LEU A 48 -5.07 15.61 -5.06
C LEU A 48 -4.04 15.17 -6.12
N GLY A 49 -4.50 14.79 -7.32
CA GLY A 49 -3.62 14.32 -8.40
C GLY A 49 -2.59 15.36 -8.84
N SER A 50 -3.00 16.62 -8.94
CA SER A 50 -2.09 17.74 -9.22
C SER A 50 -0.99 17.89 -8.15
N PHE A 51 -1.26 17.50 -6.91
CA PHE A 51 -0.31 17.51 -5.79
C PHE A 51 0.45 16.18 -5.62
N GLY A 52 0.09 15.10 -6.33
CA GLY A 52 0.75 13.80 -6.23
C GLY A 52 0.54 13.06 -4.90
N ALA A 53 -0.52 13.37 -4.16
CA ALA A 53 -0.74 12.81 -2.82
C ALA A 53 -0.98 11.29 -2.81
N HIS A 54 -1.47 10.72 -3.90
CA HIS A 54 -1.61 9.27 -4.05
C HIS A 54 -0.26 8.53 -4.01
N LYS A 55 0.83 9.16 -4.46
CA LYS A 55 2.19 8.57 -4.33
C LYS A 55 2.77 8.70 -2.93
N PHE A 56 2.41 9.74 -2.19
CA PHE A 56 2.69 9.81 -0.76
C PHE A 56 1.94 8.72 0.01
N TYR A 57 0.67 8.47 -0.35
CA TYR A 57 -0.11 7.39 0.23
C TYR A 57 0.60 6.04 0.02
N LEU A 58 1.05 5.75 -1.20
CA LEU A 58 1.77 4.51 -1.56
C LEU A 58 3.20 4.39 -1.00
N GLY A 59 3.63 5.27 -0.08
CA GLY A 59 4.98 5.27 0.51
C GLY A 59 6.10 5.71 -0.44
N LYS A 60 5.77 6.19 -1.65
CA LYS A 60 6.71 6.62 -2.69
C LYS A 60 6.95 8.14 -2.62
N ILE A 61 7.48 8.60 -1.48
CA ILE A 61 7.74 10.03 -1.17
C ILE A 61 8.53 10.77 -2.26
N GLY A 62 9.57 10.14 -2.83
CA GLY A 62 10.39 10.79 -3.87
C GLY A 62 9.60 11.16 -5.13
N MET A 63 8.67 10.30 -5.56
CA MET A 63 7.81 10.58 -6.72
C MET A 63 6.75 11.63 -6.40
N GLY A 64 6.23 11.63 -5.16
CA GLY A 64 5.30 12.67 -4.70
C GLY A 64 5.92 14.07 -4.70
N ILE A 65 7.17 14.21 -4.24
CA ILE A 65 7.88 15.51 -4.25
C ILE A 65 8.11 15.99 -5.69
N LEU A 66 8.44 15.09 -6.62
CA LEU A 66 8.59 15.43 -8.03
C LEU A 66 7.27 15.97 -8.61
N TYR A 67 6.14 15.35 -8.29
CA TYR A 67 4.82 15.82 -8.72
C TYR A 67 4.48 17.19 -8.13
N LEU A 68 4.81 17.45 -6.86
CA LEU A 68 4.64 18.76 -6.23
C LEU A 68 5.45 19.86 -6.93
N LEU A 69 6.70 19.58 -7.31
CA LEU A 69 7.55 20.53 -8.03
C LEU A 69 7.03 20.80 -9.45
N PHE A 70 6.45 19.79 -10.09
CA PHE A 70 5.84 19.92 -11.42
C PHE A 70 4.36 20.35 -11.39
N CYS A 71 3.77 20.66 -10.22
CA CYS A 71 2.36 21.05 -10.09
C CYS A 71 1.99 22.27 -10.95
N TRP A 72 2.94 23.19 -11.20
CA TRP A 72 2.75 24.36 -12.05
C TRP A 72 2.64 24.07 -13.56
N THR A 73 3.02 22.88 -14.04
CA THR A 73 2.98 22.54 -15.47
C THR A 73 1.68 21.87 -15.90
N PHE A 74 0.74 21.61 -14.99
CA PHE A 74 -0.53 20.89 -15.23
C PHE A 74 -0.39 19.42 -15.71
N ILE A 75 0.81 19.02 -16.13
CA ILE A 75 1.18 17.64 -16.48
C ILE A 75 0.84 16.62 -15.36
N PRO A 76 1.13 16.86 -14.07
CA PRO A 76 0.79 15.89 -13.02
C PRO A 76 -0.73 15.67 -12.87
N ALA A 77 -1.57 16.63 -13.26
CA ALA A 77 -3.03 16.45 -13.26
C ALA A 77 -3.48 15.43 -14.32
N LEU A 78 -2.93 15.52 -15.55
CA LEU A 78 -3.22 14.56 -16.62
C LEU A 78 -2.74 13.15 -16.29
N ILE A 79 -1.53 13.01 -15.75
CA ILE A 79 -0.98 11.70 -15.38
C ILE A 79 -1.78 11.07 -14.24
N SER A 80 -2.17 11.87 -13.25
CA SER A 80 -2.99 11.37 -12.13
C SER A 80 -4.39 10.95 -12.56
N PHE A 81 -4.96 11.59 -13.59
CA PHE A 81 -6.23 11.15 -14.17
C PHE A 81 -6.10 9.77 -14.85
N ILE A 82 -4.98 9.52 -15.54
CA ILE A 82 -4.70 8.20 -16.13
C ILE A 82 -4.47 7.16 -15.02
N GLU A 83 -3.70 7.48 -13.98
CA GLU A 83 -3.50 6.59 -12.83
C GLU A 83 -4.81 6.31 -12.08
N PHE A 84 -5.71 7.29 -11.99
CA PHE A 84 -7.04 7.10 -11.42
C PHE A 84 -7.84 6.03 -12.17
N ILE A 85 -7.87 6.10 -13.51
CA ILE A 85 -8.53 5.09 -14.35
C ILE A 85 -7.88 3.71 -14.14
N ILE A 86 -6.55 3.65 -14.08
CA ILE A 86 -5.82 2.40 -13.84
C ILE A 86 -6.19 1.81 -12.47
N TYR A 87 -6.21 2.61 -11.42
CA TYR A 87 -6.58 2.14 -10.07
C TYR A 87 -8.03 1.69 -9.97
N LEU A 88 -8.95 2.29 -10.74
CA LEU A 88 -10.33 1.80 -10.84
C LEU A 88 -10.42 0.46 -11.55
N CYS A 89 -9.61 0.24 -12.58
CA CYS A 89 -9.58 -1.01 -13.37
C CYS A 89 -8.72 -2.12 -12.74
N THR A 90 -7.89 -1.83 -11.74
CA THR A 90 -7.12 -2.82 -10.99
C THR A 90 -7.96 -3.43 -9.86
N SER A 91 -7.90 -4.76 -9.68
CA SER A 91 -8.56 -5.48 -8.58
C SER A 91 -7.85 -5.28 -7.24
N ASP A 92 -8.59 -5.32 -6.12
CA ASP A 92 -8.03 -5.15 -4.77
C ASP A 92 -6.92 -6.16 -4.46
N GLU A 93 -7.02 -7.39 -4.96
CA GLU A 93 -6.03 -8.45 -4.76
C GLU A 93 -4.69 -8.10 -5.41
N ASP A 94 -4.70 -7.56 -6.63
CA ASP A 94 -3.48 -7.18 -7.35
C ASP A 94 -2.86 -5.93 -6.73
N PHE A 95 -3.69 -5.01 -6.24
CA PHE A 95 -3.26 -3.83 -5.50
C PHE A 95 -2.59 -4.22 -4.17
N ALA A 96 -3.22 -5.11 -3.40
CA ALA A 96 -2.67 -5.63 -2.16
C ALA A 96 -1.38 -6.42 -2.38
N LYS A 97 -1.26 -7.15 -3.50
CA LYS A 97 -0.03 -7.86 -3.86
C LYS A 97 1.13 -6.92 -4.22
N LYS A 98 0.82 -5.76 -4.81
CA LYS A 98 1.81 -4.80 -5.31
C LYS A 98 2.19 -3.72 -4.28
N TYR A 99 1.28 -3.42 -3.34
CA TYR A 99 1.39 -2.31 -2.40
C TYR A 99 1.09 -2.65 -0.92
N GLY A 100 0.70 -3.90 -0.60
CA GLY A 100 0.42 -4.37 0.77
C GLY A 100 1.62 -4.94 1.52
#